data_AF-A0A7F8RET5-F1
#
_entry.id   AF-A0A7F8RET5-F1
#
_cell.length_a   1.000
_cell.length_b   1.000
_cell.length_c   1.000
_cell.angle_alpha   90.00
_cell.angle_beta   90.00
_cell.angle_gamma   90.00
#
_symmetry.space_group_name_H-M   'P 1'
#
loop_
_entity.id
_entity.type
_entity.pdbx_description
1 polymer ?
#
loop_
_entity_poly.entity_id
_entity_poly.type
_entity_poly.pdbx_seq_one_letter_code
_entity_poly.pdbx_strand_id
1 'polypeptide(L)'
;GLRWQLAADPSHATRDLQAPSAPLPLPLQQVSRPTFFARKFESTVNQEVLEILDAHLYGSYPPGTPALKAYWENTYDAADGPSGLSDVMLTAYTAFARLSLRHAAATAPPLATPLCRFEPRGLPSSVHLYFYDDHFQGYLVTQAVRPSAQGPAETLEMWLMPQGSLKLLGRSDQASRLQSLEVGTEWDPKERLFRNFGGLLGPLDEPVAMQRWARGPNLTATVVWIDPTYVVATSYDIAVDADTEVTQYKPPLSRPLRPGAWTVRLLQFWEPLGETRFLVLPLTFNRKLPLRKDDASWLHAGPPHNEYMEQSFQGLSGILNLPQPEPAEEAARRHAELTGPALEAWTDGELSGFWSVAGLCTMGPSACPSLELCRLTSWSSVFPDPKSELGPVKADGRLR
;
A
#
# COMPACT_ATOMS: atom_id res chain seq x y z
N GLY A 1 -20.08 -26.21 19.02
CA GLY A 1 -19.72 -26.65 20.38
C GLY A 1 -18.60 -27.66 20.29
N LEU A 2 -17.41 -27.30 20.74
CA LEU A 2 -16.34 -28.14 21.28
C LEU A 2 -15.22 -27.18 21.69
N ARG A 3 -15.29 -26.73 22.95
CA ARG A 3 -14.20 -26.03 23.66
C ARG A 3 -13.19 -27.08 24.08
N TRP A 4 -11.90 -26.83 23.88
CA TRP A 4 -10.84 -27.55 24.59
C TRP A 4 -10.26 -26.63 25.67
N GLN A 5 -10.48 -27.04 26.92
CA GLN A 5 -9.94 -26.44 28.13
C GLN A 5 -8.47 -26.84 28.27
N LEU A 6 -7.59 -25.86 28.43
CA LEU A 6 -6.24 -26.07 28.94
C LEU A 6 -6.33 -26.09 30.47
N ALA A 7 -6.14 -27.26 31.05
CA ALA A 7 -5.87 -27.40 32.48
C ALA A 7 -4.40 -27.05 32.72
N ALA A 8 -4.16 -26.02 33.54
CA ALA A 8 -2.88 -25.75 34.16
C ALA A 8 -2.91 -26.35 35.57
N ASP A 9 -1.81 -26.97 36.00
CA ASP A 9 -1.50 -27.08 37.43
C ASP A 9 0.03 -26.95 37.64
N PRO A 10 0.51 -26.32 38.74
CA PRO A 10 1.81 -25.69 38.82
C PRO A 10 2.81 -26.46 39.71
N SER A 11 4.11 -26.36 39.41
CA SER A 11 5.15 -26.34 40.46
C SER A 11 6.54 -25.95 39.93
N HIS A 12 7.09 -24.90 40.55
CA HIS A 12 8.50 -24.61 40.86
C HIS A 12 9.58 -24.47 39.75
N ALA A 13 9.81 -23.20 39.41
CA ALA A 13 11.08 -22.44 39.40
C ALA A 13 12.44 -23.16 39.19
N THR A 14 13.17 -22.75 38.14
CA THR A 14 14.51 -22.10 38.23
C THR A 14 14.96 -21.54 36.86
N ARG A 15 15.90 -20.60 36.92
CA ARG A 15 16.30 -19.55 35.95
C ARG A 15 16.98 -19.97 34.63
N ASP A 16 16.82 -19.06 33.66
CA ASP A 16 17.73 -18.64 32.57
C ASP A 16 18.15 -19.61 31.46
N LEU A 17 17.59 -19.40 30.26
CA LEU A 17 18.31 -19.24 28.98
C LEU A 17 17.29 -18.79 27.90
N GLN A 18 17.64 -17.73 27.16
CA GLN A 18 16.89 -17.21 26.02
C GLN A 18 16.61 -18.32 24.99
N ALA A 19 15.33 -18.64 24.79
CA ALA A 19 14.87 -19.45 23.68
C ALA A 19 14.36 -18.52 22.56
N PRO A 20 14.74 -18.76 21.30
CA PRO A 20 14.12 -18.07 20.17
C PRO A 20 12.63 -18.43 20.11
N SER A 21 11.84 -17.46 19.67
CA SER A 21 10.41 -17.57 19.38
C SER A 21 10.06 -18.93 18.79
N ALA A 22 9.17 -19.67 19.48
CA ALA A 22 8.72 -20.98 19.05
C ALA A 22 8.14 -20.92 17.62
N PRO A 23 8.58 -21.80 16.70
CA PRO A 23 7.92 -21.92 15.41
C PRO A 23 6.48 -22.39 15.63
N LEU A 24 5.54 -21.82 14.86
CA LEU A 24 4.16 -22.27 14.80
C LEU A 24 4.13 -23.80 14.64
N PRO A 25 3.29 -24.53 15.41
CA PRO A 25 3.17 -25.95 15.19
C PRO A 25 2.50 -26.16 13.83
N LEU A 26 3.16 -26.88 12.93
CA LEU A 26 2.57 -27.45 11.72
C LEU A 26 2.07 -28.87 12.04
N PRO A 27 0.84 -29.09 12.55
CA PRO A 27 0.25 -30.42 12.59
C PRO A 27 -0.43 -30.69 11.24
N LEU A 28 0.33 -30.69 10.13
CA LEU A 28 -0.22 -31.00 8.80
C LEU A 28 -0.42 -32.50 8.54
N GLN A 29 -0.02 -33.36 9.49
CA GLN A 29 -0.30 -34.80 9.41
C GLN A 29 -1.28 -35.22 10.51
N GLN A 30 -2.56 -34.92 10.31
CA GLN A 30 -3.61 -35.69 10.96
C GLN A 30 -3.60 -37.11 10.37
N VAL A 31 -2.99 -38.05 11.11
CA VAL A 31 -2.91 -39.48 10.73
C VAL A 31 -4.29 -40.18 10.74
N SER A 32 -5.37 -39.46 11.05
CA SER A 32 -6.71 -40.03 11.14
C SER A 32 -7.28 -40.44 9.77
N ARG A 33 -6.86 -39.80 8.68
CA ARG A 33 -7.23 -40.13 7.29
C ARG A 33 -6.11 -39.73 6.31
N PRO A 34 -5.88 -40.49 5.23
CA PRO A 34 -4.87 -40.11 4.24
C PRO A 34 -5.29 -38.85 3.48
N THR A 35 -4.48 -37.79 3.58
CA THR A 35 -4.67 -36.49 2.91
C THR A 35 -3.42 -36.15 2.09
N PHE A 36 -3.61 -35.79 0.82
CA PHE A 36 -2.50 -35.52 -0.13
C PHE A 36 -2.46 -34.08 -0.63
N PHE A 37 -3.49 -33.29 -0.36
CA PHE A 37 -3.60 -31.91 -0.78
C PHE A 37 -4.25 -31.07 0.32
N ALA A 38 -3.87 -29.79 0.38
CA ALA A 38 -4.46 -28.79 1.26
C ALA A 38 -4.77 -27.51 0.47
N ARG A 39 -5.70 -26.72 1.01
CA ARG A 39 -6.06 -25.39 0.49
C ARG A 39 -6.58 -24.54 1.64
N LYS A 40 -6.49 -23.20 1.60
CA LYS A 40 -5.95 -22.32 0.55
C LYS A 40 -4.56 -21.80 0.93
N PHE A 41 -3.72 -21.48 -0.05
CA PHE A 41 -2.46 -20.77 0.12
C PHE A 41 -2.43 -19.58 -0.84
N GLU A 42 -2.01 -18.42 -0.35
CA GLU A 42 -1.96 -17.17 -1.12
C GLU A 42 -0.66 -16.45 -0.75
N SER A 43 0.27 -16.29 -1.71
CA SER A 43 1.59 -15.68 -1.46
C SER A 43 1.51 -14.21 -1.03
N THR A 44 0.44 -13.51 -1.43
CA THR A 44 0.15 -12.13 -0.98
C THR A 44 -0.35 -12.05 0.47
N VAL A 45 -0.70 -13.19 1.08
CA VAL A 45 -1.14 -13.29 2.48
C VAL A 45 -0.01 -13.82 3.36
N ASN A 46 0.58 -14.96 2.97
CA ASN A 46 1.74 -15.54 3.65
C ASN A 46 2.44 -16.55 2.72
N GLN A 47 3.61 -16.18 2.21
CA GLN A 47 4.48 -17.02 1.42
C GLN A 47 5.34 -17.93 2.31
N GLU A 48 5.68 -17.53 3.54
CA GLU A 48 6.53 -18.34 4.43
C GLU A 48 6.00 -19.78 4.61
N VAL A 49 4.68 -19.95 4.78
CA VAL A 49 4.05 -21.27 4.91
C VAL A 49 4.22 -22.12 3.64
N LEU A 50 4.19 -21.50 2.46
CA LEU A 50 4.44 -22.19 1.19
C LEU A 50 5.90 -22.65 1.10
N GLU A 51 6.84 -21.80 1.50
CA GLU A 51 8.28 -22.11 1.50
C GLU A 51 8.59 -23.27 2.46
N ILE A 52 8.04 -23.24 3.68
CA ILE A 52 8.22 -24.32 4.66
C ILE A 52 7.65 -25.64 4.12
N LEU A 53 6.46 -25.60 3.52
CA LEU A 53 5.81 -26.81 2.98
C LEU A 53 6.60 -27.40 1.79
N ASP A 54 7.04 -26.57 0.84
CA ASP A 54 7.83 -27.03 -0.31
C ASP A 54 9.17 -27.62 0.12
N ALA A 55 9.88 -26.94 1.02
CA ALA A 55 11.15 -27.41 1.56
C ALA A 55 11.01 -28.72 2.35
N HIS A 56 9.89 -28.89 3.07
CA HIS A 56 9.60 -30.13 3.79
C HIS A 56 9.36 -31.31 2.84
N LEU A 57 8.67 -31.09 1.71
CA LEU A 57 8.33 -32.14 0.75
C LEU A 57 9.47 -32.50 -0.20
N TYR A 58 10.26 -31.50 -0.64
CA TYR A 58 11.23 -31.65 -1.73
C TYR A 58 12.66 -31.20 -1.37
N GLY A 59 12.93 -30.87 -0.11
CA GLY A 59 14.21 -30.38 0.37
C GLY A 59 14.44 -28.89 0.07
N SER A 60 15.39 -28.25 0.76
CA SER A 60 15.70 -26.83 0.54
C SER A 60 16.36 -26.57 -0.82
N TYR A 61 16.15 -25.37 -1.37
CA TYR A 61 16.95 -24.86 -2.48
C TYR A 61 18.43 -24.74 -2.10
N PRO A 62 19.37 -24.79 -3.07
CA PRO A 62 20.79 -24.60 -2.82
C PRO A 62 21.10 -23.27 -2.12
N PRO A 63 22.16 -23.21 -1.28
CA PRO A 63 22.61 -21.95 -0.69
C PRO A 63 22.91 -20.90 -1.76
N GLY A 64 22.43 -19.67 -1.56
CA GLY A 64 22.61 -18.57 -2.50
C GLY A 64 21.59 -18.50 -3.64
N THR A 65 20.57 -19.38 -3.67
CA THR A 65 19.44 -19.20 -4.58
C THR A 65 18.75 -17.85 -4.31
N PRO A 66 18.63 -16.97 -5.33
CA PRO A 66 18.02 -15.66 -5.16
C PRO A 66 16.49 -15.76 -4.97
N ALA A 67 15.89 -14.64 -4.57
CA ALA A 67 14.44 -14.40 -4.62
C ALA A 67 13.54 -15.38 -3.85
N LEU A 68 14.08 -16.24 -2.98
CA LEU A 68 13.28 -17.20 -2.22
C LEU A 68 12.19 -16.50 -1.39
N LYS A 69 12.54 -15.39 -0.73
CA LYS A 69 11.63 -14.56 0.08
C LYS A 69 10.85 -13.51 -0.70
N ALA A 70 11.12 -13.36 -1.99
CA ALA A 70 10.48 -12.34 -2.83
C ALA A 70 9.25 -12.91 -3.50
N TYR A 71 8.25 -12.08 -3.77
CA TYR A 71 7.08 -12.43 -4.56
C TYR A 71 6.67 -11.27 -5.45
N TRP A 72 6.41 -11.58 -6.71
CA TRP A 72 5.91 -10.62 -7.70
C TRP A 72 4.58 -11.09 -8.26
N GLU A 73 3.59 -10.20 -8.27
CA GLU A 73 2.28 -10.47 -8.85
C GLU A 73 1.95 -9.38 -9.85
N ASN A 74 1.73 -9.75 -11.12
CA ASN A 74 1.32 -8.81 -12.15
C ASN A 74 -0.15 -8.40 -11.91
N THR A 75 -0.39 -7.09 -11.78
CA THR A 75 -1.74 -6.52 -11.63
C THR A 75 -2.22 -5.80 -12.89
N TYR A 76 -1.35 -5.62 -13.87
CA TYR A 76 -1.67 -5.00 -15.15
C TYR A 76 -0.60 -5.32 -16.20
N ASP A 77 -1.06 -5.64 -17.41
CA ASP A 77 -0.24 -5.77 -18.61
C ASP A 77 -0.87 -4.97 -19.76
N ALA A 78 -0.03 -4.35 -20.60
CA ALA A 78 -0.47 -3.54 -21.73
C ALA A 78 -1.29 -4.34 -22.76
N ALA A 79 -1.15 -5.67 -22.80
CA ALA A 79 -1.99 -6.54 -23.64
C ALA A 79 -3.49 -6.42 -23.31
N ASP A 80 -3.85 -6.09 -22.06
CA ASP A 80 -5.23 -5.92 -21.61
C ASP A 80 -5.81 -4.53 -21.95
N GLY A 81 -4.94 -3.60 -22.38
CA GLY A 81 -5.28 -2.21 -22.61
C GLY A 81 -5.75 -1.48 -21.35
N PRO A 82 -6.15 -0.20 -21.47
CA PRO A 82 -6.56 0.61 -20.32
C PRO A 82 -7.86 0.15 -19.65
N SER A 83 -8.63 -0.75 -20.29
CA SER A 83 -9.85 -1.33 -19.74
C SER A 83 -9.64 -2.12 -18.45
N GLY A 84 -8.45 -2.70 -18.25
CA GLY A 84 -8.11 -3.45 -17.04
C GLY A 84 -7.82 -2.58 -15.81
N LEU A 85 -7.65 -1.27 -15.99
CA LEU A 85 -7.27 -0.34 -14.92
C LEU A 85 -8.47 0.50 -14.45
N SER A 86 -8.56 0.83 -13.16
CA SER A 86 -9.42 1.91 -12.68
C SER A 86 -8.84 3.30 -13.02
N ASP A 87 -9.63 4.37 -12.94
CA ASP A 87 -9.11 5.73 -13.24
C ASP A 87 -8.10 6.16 -12.16
N VAL A 88 -8.27 5.65 -10.93
CA VAL A 88 -7.34 5.79 -9.82
C VAL A 88 -6.00 5.12 -10.14
N MET A 89 -6.03 3.86 -10.56
CA MET A 89 -4.82 3.11 -10.91
C MET A 89 -4.09 3.76 -12.10
N LEU A 90 -4.83 4.15 -13.14
CA LEU A 90 -4.26 4.82 -14.31
C LEU A 90 -3.57 6.15 -13.93
N THR A 91 -4.22 6.95 -13.07
CA THR A 91 -3.65 8.19 -12.53
C THR A 91 -2.38 7.89 -11.72
N ALA A 92 -2.45 6.95 -10.77
CA ALA A 92 -1.33 6.61 -9.88
C ALA A 92 -0.12 6.06 -10.66
N TYR A 93 -0.33 5.08 -11.54
CA TYR A 93 0.76 4.43 -12.27
C TYR A 93 1.45 5.38 -13.26
N THR A 94 0.69 6.28 -13.91
CA THR A 94 1.29 7.33 -14.75
C THR A 94 2.06 8.37 -13.92
N ALA A 95 1.56 8.74 -12.74
CA ALA A 95 2.25 9.63 -11.81
C ALA A 95 3.53 9.00 -11.24
N PHE A 96 3.50 7.71 -10.89
CA PHE A 96 4.65 6.93 -10.46
C PHE A 96 5.78 6.92 -11.50
N ALA A 97 5.44 6.75 -12.78
CA ALA A 97 6.40 6.88 -13.85
C ALA A 97 7.00 8.30 -13.87
N ARG A 98 6.18 9.36 -13.89
CA ARG A 98 6.68 10.75 -13.91
C ARG A 98 7.57 11.08 -12.72
N LEU A 99 7.18 10.67 -11.50
CA LEU A 99 7.98 10.86 -10.28
C LEU A 99 9.34 10.18 -10.40
N SER A 100 9.37 8.96 -10.91
CA SER A 100 10.59 8.19 -11.09
C SER A 100 11.52 8.82 -12.13
N LEU A 101 10.99 9.29 -13.26
CA LEU A 101 11.81 9.97 -14.28
C LEU A 101 12.38 11.30 -13.78
N ARG A 102 11.62 12.06 -12.97
CA ARG A 102 12.14 13.25 -12.29
C ARG A 102 13.24 12.89 -11.29
N HIS A 103 13.05 11.81 -10.53
CA HIS A 103 14.04 11.31 -9.59
C HIS A 103 15.35 10.92 -10.30
N ALA A 104 15.28 10.18 -11.42
CA ALA A 104 16.44 9.80 -12.22
C ALA A 104 17.26 11.01 -12.70
N ALA A 105 16.57 12.07 -13.17
CA ALA A 105 17.24 13.30 -13.59
C ALA A 105 17.86 14.06 -12.40
N ALA A 106 17.22 14.04 -11.23
CA ALA A 106 17.68 14.74 -10.04
C ALA A 106 18.86 14.06 -9.33
N THR A 107 18.94 12.72 -9.37
CA THR A 107 20.03 11.95 -8.74
C THR A 107 21.23 11.75 -9.65
N ALA A 108 21.08 11.96 -10.96
CA ALA A 108 22.18 11.85 -11.91
C ALA A 108 23.28 12.90 -11.63
N PRO A 109 24.57 12.53 -11.76
CA PRO A 109 25.67 13.49 -11.72
C PRO A 109 25.45 14.63 -12.74
N PRO A 110 25.86 15.88 -12.46
CA PRO A 110 25.55 17.03 -13.32
C PRO A 110 25.93 16.87 -14.81
N LEU A 111 27.03 16.16 -15.10
CA LEU A 111 27.44 15.86 -16.47
C LEU A 111 26.56 14.81 -17.17
N ALA A 112 25.90 13.94 -16.42
CA ALA A 112 25.05 12.86 -16.90
C ALA A 112 23.55 13.20 -16.85
N THR A 113 23.15 14.28 -16.15
CA THR A 113 21.76 14.73 -16.05
C THR A 113 21.02 14.82 -17.40
N PRO A 114 21.61 15.34 -18.50
CA PRO A 114 20.94 15.38 -19.79
C PRO A 114 20.62 13.99 -20.37
N LEU A 115 21.46 12.99 -20.05
CA LEU A 115 21.29 11.61 -20.50
C LEU A 115 20.25 10.84 -19.68
N CYS A 116 20.02 11.28 -18.44
CA CYS A 116 19.04 10.71 -17.52
C CYS A 116 17.71 11.48 -17.49
N ARG A 117 17.50 12.39 -18.44
CA ARG A 117 16.25 13.10 -18.64
C ARG A 117 15.40 12.38 -19.68
N PHE A 118 14.35 11.75 -19.19
CA PHE A 118 13.45 10.92 -19.98
C PHE A 118 12.07 11.56 -20.13
N GLU A 119 11.44 11.30 -21.28
CA GLU A 119 10.01 11.56 -21.48
C GLU A 119 9.26 10.22 -21.54
N PRO A 120 8.13 10.07 -20.80
CA PRO A 120 7.34 8.85 -20.86
C PRO A 120 6.61 8.76 -22.21
N ARG A 121 6.53 7.54 -22.76
CA ARG A 121 5.82 7.26 -24.01
C ARG A 121 4.56 6.45 -23.73
N GLY A 122 3.40 7.09 -23.81
CA GLY A 122 2.11 6.44 -23.62
C GLY A 122 1.85 6.05 -22.17
N LEU A 123 1.09 4.98 -21.97
CA LEU A 123 0.77 4.42 -20.66
C LEU A 123 1.87 3.45 -20.18
N PRO A 124 1.88 3.08 -18.89
CA PRO A 124 2.71 1.99 -18.41
C PRO A 124 2.50 0.71 -19.22
N SER A 125 3.57 -0.07 -19.36
CA SER A 125 3.59 -1.35 -20.06
C SER A 125 3.12 -2.49 -19.16
N SER A 126 3.53 -2.49 -17.89
CA SER A 126 3.10 -3.46 -16.89
C SER A 126 3.25 -2.90 -15.49
N VAL A 127 2.48 -3.43 -14.54
CA VAL A 127 2.61 -3.11 -13.12
C VAL A 127 2.58 -4.39 -12.29
N HIS A 128 3.53 -4.53 -11.38
CA HIS A 128 3.58 -5.63 -10.43
C HIS A 128 3.45 -5.12 -8.99
N LEU A 129 2.78 -5.90 -8.15
CA LEU A 129 2.99 -5.85 -6.71
C LEU A 129 4.32 -6.54 -6.40
N TYR A 130 5.11 -5.94 -5.52
CA TYR A 130 6.33 -6.54 -5.01
C TYR A 130 6.21 -6.78 -3.50
N PHE A 131 6.42 -8.01 -3.08
CA PHE A 131 6.52 -8.40 -1.68
C PHE A 131 7.90 -8.98 -1.41
N TYR A 132 8.39 -8.74 -0.20
CA TYR A 132 9.61 -9.34 0.31
C TYR A 132 9.40 -9.70 1.77
N ASP A 133 9.65 -10.96 2.11
CA ASP A 133 9.50 -11.50 3.46
C ASP A 133 8.08 -11.26 4.03
N ASP A 134 7.05 -11.56 3.23
CA ASP A 134 5.62 -11.34 3.54
C ASP A 134 5.19 -9.89 3.78
N HIS A 135 6.03 -8.90 3.42
CA HIS A 135 5.70 -7.49 3.50
C HIS A 135 5.57 -6.87 2.11
N PHE A 136 4.49 -6.11 1.90
CA PHE A 136 4.31 -5.31 0.68
C PHE A 136 5.38 -4.22 0.61
N GLN A 137 6.17 -4.27 -0.46
CA GLN A 137 7.29 -3.34 -0.72
C GLN A 137 6.90 -2.22 -1.68
N GLY A 138 5.74 -2.32 -2.34
CA GLY A 138 5.25 -1.32 -3.27
C GLY A 138 4.97 -1.85 -4.67
N TYR A 139 4.94 -0.93 -5.63
CA TYR A 139 4.65 -1.21 -7.04
C TYR A 139 5.92 -1.16 -7.88
N LEU A 140 6.05 -2.09 -8.83
CA LEU A 140 7.02 -2.03 -9.91
C LEU A 140 6.30 -1.60 -11.19
N VAL A 141 6.63 -0.42 -11.70
CA VAL A 141 6.00 0.15 -12.89
C VAL A 141 6.99 0.07 -14.05
N THR A 142 6.65 -0.69 -15.09
CA THR A 142 7.43 -0.74 -16.33
C THR A 142 6.88 0.29 -17.32
N GLN A 143 7.74 1.13 -17.88
CA GLN A 143 7.35 2.20 -18.81
C GLN A 143 8.35 2.31 -19.97
N ALA A 144 7.82 2.44 -21.19
CA ALA A 144 8.61 2.87 -22.34
C ALA A 144 8.90 4.38 -22.24
N VAL A 145 10.16 4.76 -22.43
CA VAL A 145 10.64 6.14 -22.28
C VAL A 145 11.54 6.54 -23.44
N ARG A 146 11.81 7.84 -23.58
CA ARG A 146 12.76 8.37 -24.56
C ARG A 146 13.79 9.32 -23.91
N PRO A 147 15.10 9.04 -24.00
CA PRO A 147 16.16 9.95 -23.59
C PRO A 147 16.39 10.97 -24.70
N SER A 148 15.84 12.18 -24.53
CA SER A 148 15.82 13.24 -25.55
C SER A 148 15.04 12.91 -26.84
N ALA A 149 14.54 13.93 -27.54
CA ALA A 149 13.63 13.81 -28.68
C ALA A 149 14.18 13.01 -29.90
N GLN A 150 15.45 12.60 -29.87
CA GLN A 150 16.16 11.96 -30.99
C GLN A 150 16.75 10.57 -30.66
N GLY A 151 16.76 10.13 -29.39
CA GLY A 151 17.29 8.82 -28.99
C GLY A 151 16.34 7.64 -29.29
N PRO A 152 16.84 6.39 -29.29
CA PRO A 152 15.99 5.20 -29.33
C PRO A 152 15.10 5.13 -28.08
N ALA A 153 13.96 4.43 -28.18
CA ALA A 153 13.11 4.20 -27.02
C ALA A 153 13.80 3.21 -26.07
N GLU A 154 13.80 3.52 -24.79
CA GLU A 154 14.27 2.65 -23.72
C GLU A 154 13.07 2.13 -22.91
N THR A 155 13.26 1.05 -22.16
CA THR A 155 12.23 0.54 -21.24
C THR A 155 12.82 0.48 -19.85
N LEU A 156 12.20 1.21 -18.93
CA LEU A 156 12.62 1.27 -17.54
C LEU A 156 11.60 0.55 -16.68
N GLU A 157 12.07 -0.05 -15.59
CA GLU A 157 11.24 -0.49 -14.48
C GLU A 157 11.57 0.36 -13.25
N MET A 158 10.54 0.80 -12.55
CA MET A 158 10.62 1.76 -11.46
C MET A 158 9.93 1.19 -10.23
N TRP A 159 10.64 1.17 -9.10
CA TRP A 159 10.11 0.70 -7.83
C TRP A 159 9.64 1.88 -6.98
N LEU A 160 8.34 1.90 -6.70
CA LEU A 160 7.68 2.90 -5.87
C LEU A 160 7.24 2.25 -4.58
N MET A 161 7.73 2.77 -3.45
CA MET A 161 7.44 2.25 -2.10
C MET A 161 6.53 3.23 -1.34
N PRO A 162 5.49 2.73 -0.64
CA PRO A 162 4.65 3.58 0.20
C PRO A 162 5.44 4.11 1.41
N GLN A 163 5.19 5.36 1.79
CA GLN A 163 5.76 5.97 2.99
C GLN A 163 4.79 5.76 4.16
N GLY A 164 5.26 5.08 5.20
CA GLY A 164 4.47 4.86 6.41
C GLY A 164 3.97 6.19 7.00
N SER A 165 2.68 6.27 7.30
CA SER A 165 2.03 7.48 7.80
C SER A 165 1.53 7.38 9.24
N LEU A 166 1.61 6.18 9.85
CA LEU A 166 1.19 5.93 11.23
C LEU A 166 2.11 6.65 12.22
N LYS A 167 1.51 7.44 13.11
CA LYS A 167 2.18 7.98 14.29
C LYS A 167 1.42 7.54 15.53
N LEU A 168 2.06 6.78 16.39
CA LEU A 168 1.55 6.46 17.72
C LEU A 168 1.89 7.64 18.64
N LEU A 169 0.88 8.19 19.31
CA LEU A 169 0.97 9.44 20.09
C LEU A 169 0.78 9.22 21.61
N GLY A 170 0.42 8.00 22.01
CA GLY A 170 0.18 7.67 23.43
C GLY A 170 1.43 7.76 24.31
N ARG A 171 1.23 8.20 25.56
CA ARG A 171 2.27 8.22 26.61
C ARG A 171 2.50 6.83 27.22
N SER A 172 3.75 6.58 27.59
CA SER A 172 4.33 5.32 28.12
C SER A 172 3.70 4.80 29.42
N ASP A 173 2.88 5.60 30.11
CA ASP A 173 2.30 5.30 31.42
C ASP A 173 0.99 4.50 31.36
N GLN A 174 0.34 4.42 30.19
CA GLN A 174 -0.64 3.39 29.87
C GLN A 174 -0.22 2.72 28.56
N ALA A 175 0.08 1.43 28.60
CA ALA A 175 0.38 0.68 27.39
C ALA A 175 -0.83 0.76 26.44
N SER A 176 -0.78 1.69 25.48
CA SER A 176 -1.81 1.84 24.46
C SER A 176 -1.95 0.51 23.75
N ARG A 177 -3.15 -0.07 23.78
CA ARG A 177 -3.43 -1.34 23.11
C ARG A 177 -3.31 -1.20 21.59
N LEU A 178 -3.36 0.00 21.04
CA LEU A 178 -3.31 0.25 19.60
C LEU A 178 -1.94 -0.17 19.04
N GLN A 179 -1.93 -1.16 18.14
CA GLN A 179 -0.74 -1.65 17.45
C GLN A 179 -0.60 -1.03 16.06
N SER A 180 -1.70 -0.93 15.30
CA SER A 180 -1.71 -0.28 14.00
C SER A 180 -3.04 0.41 13.71
N LEU A 181 -2.99 1.43 12.86
CA LEU A 181 -4.15 2.14 12.33
C LEU A 181 -3.92 2.36 10.84
N GLU A 182 -4.77 1.77 10.01
CA GLU A 182 -4.67 1.76 8.55
C GLU A 182 -5.99 2.21 7.93
N VAL A 183 -5.91 2.85 6.77
CA VAL A 183 -7.08 3.21 5.96
C VAL A 183 -6.90 2.63 4.57
N GLY A 184 -7.93 1.97 4.06
CA GLY A 184 -7.88 1.34 2.75
C GLY A 184 -9.26 0.99 2.22
N THR A 185 -9.29 0.28 1.10
CA THR A 185 -10.48 -0.30 0.48
C THR A 185 -10.30 -1.80 0.31
N GLU A 186 -11.40 -2.49 -0.01
CA GLU A 186 -11.39 -3.95 -0.25
C GLU A 186 -10.90 -4.74 0.98
N TRP A 187 -11.49 -4.42 2.14
CA TRP A 187 -11.26 -5.16 3.38
C TRP A 187 -11.66 -6.63 3.22
N ASP A 188 -10.72 -7.53 3.43
CA ASP A 188 -10.95 -8.97 3.51
C ASP A 188 -11.13 -9.37 4.98
N PRO A 189 -12.36 -9.65 5.45
CA PRO A 189 -12.60 -10.02 6.84
C PRO A 189 -12.03 -11.39 7.22
N LYS A 190 -11.73 -12.25 6.25
CA LYS A 190 -11.18 -13.58 6.49
C LYS A 190 -9.67 -13.52 6.75
N GLU A 191 -8.94 -12.81 5.90
CA GLU A 191 -7.49 -12.64 6.03
C GLU A 191 -7.09 -11.41 6.87
N ARG A 192 -8.06 -10.54 7.22
CA ARG A 192 -7.91 -9.34 8.05
C ARG A 192 -6.88 -8.34 7.47
N LEU A 193 -6.98 -8.08 6.18
CA LEU A 193 -6.13 -7.15 5.42
C LEU A 193 -6.93 -6.42 4.32
N PHE A 194 -6.36 -5.35 3.79
CA PHE A 194 -6.87 -4.67 2.60
C PHE A 194 -6.28 -5.29 1.32
N ARG A 195 -7.13 -5.66 0.35
CA ARG A 195 -6.69 -6.20 -0.95
C ARG A 195 -6.19 -5.09 -1.89
N ASN A 196 -6.61 -3.86 -1.67
CA ASN A 196 -5.91 -2.68 -2.22
C ASN A 196 -4.63 -2.41 -1.43
N PHE A 197 -3.58 -3.22 -1.66
CA PHE A 197 -2.33 -3.20 -0.89
C PHE A 197 -1.64 -1.84 -0.83
N GLY A 198 -1.69 -1.08 -1.93
CA GLY A 198 -1.12 0.27 -1.98
C GLY A 198 -2.01 1.36 -1.38
N GLY A 199 -3.24 1.05 -0.98
CA GLY A 199 -4.19 2.05 -0.50
C GLY A 199 -4.42 3.19 -1.50
N LEU A 200 -4.40 2.87 -2.81
CA LEU A 200 -4.66 3.86 -3.86
C LEU A 200 -6.15 4.19 -3.87
N LEU A 201 -6.49 5.43 -3.49
CA LEU A 201 -7.88 5.89 -3.35
C LEU A 201 -8.14 7.09 -4.25
N GLY A 202 -9.31 7.14 -4.85
CA GLY A 202 -9.82 8.28 -5.60
C GLY A 202 -11.03 8.94 -4.92
N PRO A 203 -11.55 10.04 -5.49
CA PRO A 203 -12.61 10.85 -4.88
C PRO A 203 -13.95 10.10 -4.71
N LEU A 204 -14.16 9.00 -5.44
CA LEU A 204 -15.43 8.25 -5.41
C LEU A 204 -15.37 6.98 -4.57
N ASP A 205 -14.20 6.66 -4.00
CA ASP A 205 -14.01 5.49 -3.17
C ASP A 205 -14.63 5.66 -1.78
N GLU A 206 -14.91 4.53 -1.14
CA GLU A 206 -15.49 4.47 0.21
C GLU A 206 -14.45 3.87 1.17
N PRO A 207 -13.60 4.71 1.80
CA PRO A 207 -12.50 4.23 2.62
C PRO A 207 -13.00 3.59 3.93
N VAL A 208 -12.25 2.61 4.41
CA VAL A 208 -12.47 1.90 5.68
C VAL A 208 -11.28 2.16 6.58
N ALA A 209 -11.53 2.54 7.84
CA ALA A 209 -10.47 2.56 8.84
C ALA A 209 -10.44 1.23 9.60
N MET A 210 -9.26 0.66 9.75
CA MET A 210 -9.00 -0.55 10.51
C MET A 210 -7.99 -0.27 11.61
N GLN A 211 -8.24 -0.82 12.79
CA GLN A 211 -7.34 -0.74 13.95
C GLN A 211 -6.96 -2.14 14.40
N ARG A 212 -5.67 -2.38 14.65
CA ARG A 212 -5.17 -3.58 15.33
C ARG A 212 -4.90 -3.29 16.79
N TRP A 213 -5.28 -4.22 17.65
CA TRP A 213 -5.23 -4.08 19.09
C TRP A 213 -4.50 -5.26 19.73
N ALA A 214 -3.61 -4.95 20.68
CA ALA A 214 -3.10 -5.92 21.64
C ALA A 214 -4.21 -6.31 22.63
N ARG A 215 -4.06 -7.46 23.28
CA ARG A 215 -4.93 -7.85 24.41
C ARG A 215 -4.74 -6.89 25.59
N GLY A 216 -5.80 -6.58 26.32
CA GLY A 216 -5.74 -5.66 27.46
C GLY A 216 -7.13 -5.38 28.06
N PRO A 217 -7.29 -4.40 28.94
CA PRO A 217 -8.60 -4.04 29.48
C PRO A 217 -9.52 -3.45 28.40
N ASN A 218 -10.83 -3.53 28.64
CA ASN A 218 -11.83 -2.90 27.78
C ASN A 218 -11.60 -1.38 27.73
N LEU A 219 -11.72 -0.79 26.54
CA LEU A 219 -11.65 0.65 26.35
C LEU A 219 -12.66 1.11 25.31
N THR A 220 -12.98 2.40 25.35
CA THR A 220 -13.71 3.08 24.28
C THR A 220 -12.75 4.06 23.62
N ALA A 221 -12.66 4.00 22.29
CA ALA A 221 -11.87 4.93 21.51
C ALA A 221 -12.76 5.75 20.57
N THR A 222 -12.44 7.02 20.39
CA THR A 222 -13.12 7.92 19.46
C THR A 222 -12.31 8.01 18.19
N VAL A 223 -12.91 7.68 17.05
CA VAL A 223 -12.32 7.80 15.72
C VAL A 223 -12.80 9.11 15.09
N VAL A 224 -11.88 9.93 14.60
CA VAL A 224 -12.19 11.19 13.92
C VAL A 224 -11.55 11.22 12.55
N TRP A 225 -12.35 11.52 11.52
CA TRP A 225 -11.88 11.67 10.14
C TRP A 225 -11.82 13.16 9.80
N ILE A 226 -10.68 13.61 9.31
CA ILE A 226 -10.39 15.01 9.02
C ILE A 226 -9.94 15.10 7.56
N ASP A 227 -10.61 15.97 6.81
CA ASP A 227 -10.30 16.19 5.40
C ASP A 227 -9.06 17.09 5.20
N PRO A 228 -8.55 17.24 3.96
CA PRO A 228 -7.35 18.03 3.66
C PRO A 228 -7.46 19.53 3.99
N THR A 229 -8.68 20.02 4.23
CA THR A 229 -8.98 21.40 4.60
C THR A 229 -9.38 21.56 6.06
N TYR A 230 -9.13 20.52 6.87
CA TYR A 230 -9.41 20.48 8.31
C TYR A 230 -10.90 20.43 8.68
N VAL A 231 -11.77 20.04 7.74
CA VAL A 231 -13.17 19.74 8.03
C VAL A 231 -13.25 18.38 8.71
N VAL A 232 -13.92 18.31 9.87
CA VAL A 232 -14.21 17.04 10.53
C VAL A 232 -15.36 16.36 9.79
N ALA A 233 -15.02 15.37 8.97
CA ALA A 233 -15.97 14.67 8.11
C ALA A 233 -16.89 13.72 8.90
N THR A 234 -16.36 13.06 9.93
CA THR A 234 -17.14 12.23 10.86
C THR A 234 -16.40 12.00 12.17
N SER A 235 -17.14 11.74 13.23
CA SER A 235 -16.63 11.26 14.52
C SER A 235 -17.54 10.19 15.09
N TYR A 236 -16.97 9.09 15.59
CA TYR A 236 -17.73 8.01 16.22
C TYR A 236 -16.89 7.26 17.26
N ASP A 237 -17.57 6.68 18.24
CA ASP A 237 -16.93 5.87 19.28
C ASP A 237 -16.99 4.39 18.92
N ILE A 238 -15.92 3.67 19.26
CA ILE A 238 -15.81 2.22 19.15
C ILE A 238 -15.51 1.62 20.52
N ALA A 239 -16.25 0.57 20.88
CA ALA A 239 -15.95 -0.25 22.06
C ALA A 239 -14.94 -1.35 21.67
N VAL A 240 -13.89 -1.49 22.47
CA VAL A 240 -12.81 -2.47 22.25
C VAL A 240 -12.74 -3.39 23.46
N ASP A 241 -13.23 -4.62 23.29
CA ASP A 241 -13.18 -5.63 24.35
C ASP A 241 -11.77 -6.18 24.57
N ALA A 242 -11.58 -6.90 25.67
CA ALA A 242 -10.26 -7.31 26.15
C ALA A 242 -9.48 -8.22 25.18
N ASP A 243 -10.20 -9.03 24.42
CA ASP A 243 -9.70 -9.99 23.44
C ASP A 243 -9.90 -9.54 21.99
N THR A 244 -10.45 -8.35 21.77
CA THR A 244 -10.58 -7.77 20.42
C THR A 244 -9.20 -7.52 19.84
N GLU A 245 -8.91 -8.14 18.69
CA GLU A 245 -7.65 -7.98 17.94
C GLU A 245 -7.79 -6.96 16.81
N VAL A 246 -8.97 -6.87 16.18
CA VAL A 246 -9.21 -5.99 15.03
C VAL A 246 -10.59 -5.35 15.14
N THR A 247 -10.64 -4.03 14.93
CA THR A 247 -11.88 -3.29 14.67
C THR A 247 -11.80 -2.63 13.30
N GLN A 248 -12.95 -2.51 12.62
CA GLN A 248 -13.03 -1.80 11.34
C GLN A 248 -14.38 -1.13 11.18
N TYR A 249 -14.41 0.01 10.52
CA TYR A 249 -15.65 0.68 10.17
C TYR A 249 -15.50 1.50 8.88
N LYS A 250 -16.54 1.44 8.05
CA LYS A 250 -16.69 2.22 6.82
C LYS A 250 -17.70 3.35 7.05
N PRO A 251 -17.26 4.59 7.29
CA PRO A 251 -18.18 5.69 7.48
C PRO A 251 -18.93 6.03 6.18
N PRO A 252 -20.23 6.39 6.26
CA PRO A 252 -21.03 6.73 5.09
C PRO A 252 -20.78 8.18 4.64
N LEU A 253 -19.56 8.47 4.17
CA LEU A 253 -19.15 9.81 3.75
C LEU A 253 -19.80 10.20 2.41
N SER A 254 -20.33 11.42 2.33
CA SER A 254 -20.76 12.02 1.07
C SER A 254 -19.59 12.11 0.08
N ARG A 255 -19.91 11.91 -1.20
CA ARG A 255 -18.95 11.93 -2.31
C ARG A 255 -19.20 13.12 -3.25
N PRO A 256 -18.18 13.57 -4.00
CA PRO A 256 -16.80 13.08 -3.98
C PRO A 256 -16.04 13.50 -2.71
N LEU A 257 -15.11 12.67 -2.25
CA LEU A 257 -14.14 13.03 -1.23
C LEU A 257 -13.19 14.10 -1.79
N ARG A 258 -12.90 15.14 -1.01
CA ARG A 258 -11.93 16.17 -1.41
C ARG A 258 -10.54 15.54 -1.62
N PRO A 259 -9.89 15.71 -2.78
CA PRO A 259 -8.54 15.20 -2.99
C PRO A 259 -7.51 15.85 -2.05
N GLY A 260 -6.49 15.09 -1.68
CA GLY A 260 -5.40 15.51 -0.82
C GLY A 260 -5.17 14.58 0.38
N ALA A 261 -4.31 15.01 1.29
CA ALA A 261 -3.95 14.26 2.49
C ALA A 261 -5.05 14.30 3.56
N TRP A 262 -5.78 13.19 3.72
CA TRP A 262 -6.73 12.98 4.81
C TRP A 262 -6.03 12.48 6.07
N THR A 263 -6.61 12.77 7.22
CA THR A 263 -6.12 12.29 8.52
C THR A 263 -7.21 11.55 9.27
N VAL A 264 -6.88 10.37 9.80
CA VAL A 264 -7.71 9.66 10.78
C VAL A 264 -7.00 9.69 12.12
N ARG A 265 -7.65 10.25 13.14
CA ARG A 265 -7.16 10.29 14.52
C ARG A 265 -7.96 9.34 15.39
N LEU A 266 -7.25 8.65 16.26
CA LEU A 266 -7.84 7.81 17.30
C LEU A 266 -7.55 8.44 18.66
N LEU A 267 -8.58 8.64 19.46
CA LEU A 267 -8.52 9.32 20.74
C LEU A 267 -9.09 8.42 21.84
N GLN A 268 -8.63 8.60 23.07
CA GLN A 268 -9.24 8.02 24.26
C GLN A 268 -9.44 9.13 25.28
N PHE A 269 -10.68 9.39 25.70
CA PHE A 269 -11.01 10.52 26.57
C PHE A 269 -10.45 11.86 26.06
N TRP A 270 -10.50 12.08 24.74
CA TRP A 270 -9.93 13.25 24.04
C TRP A 270 -8.40 13.36 24.02
N GLU A 271 -7.67 12.38 24.56
CA GLU A 271 -6.22 12.27 24.43
C GLU A 271 -5.83 11.45 23.18
N PRO A 272 -4.89 11.89 22.34
CA PRO A 272 -4.48 11.15 21.14
C PRO A 272 -3.80 9.81 21.44
N LEU A 273 -4.34 8.72 20.89
CA LEU A 273 -3.71 7.40 20.90
C LEU A 273 -2.78 7.22 19.70
N GLY A 274 -3.25 7.65 18.53
CA GLY A 274 -2.51 7.58 17.28
C GLY A 274 -3.21 8.29 16.15
N GLU A 275 -2.46 8.58 15.10
CA GLU A 275 -2.98 9.15 13.86
C GLU A 275 -2.39 8.43 12.66
N THR A 276 -3.15 8.34 11.58
CA THR A 276 -2.66 7.90 10.28
C THR A 276 -3.13 8.87 9.20
N ARG A 277 -2.42 8.91 8.09
CA ARG A 277 -2.81 9.71 6.92
C ARG A 277 -2.98 8.82 5.72
N PHE A 278 -3.94 9.15 4.88
CA PHE A 278 -4.14 8.50 3.58
C PHE A 278 -4.38 9.57 2.51
N LEU A 279 -4.12 9.20 1.25
CA LEU A 279 -4.25 10.13 0.13
C LEU A 279 -5.48 9.79 -0.69
N VAL A 280 -6.36 10.77 -0.86
CA VAL A 280 -7.37 10.75 -1.93
C VAL A 280 -6.77 11.42 -3.15
N LEU A 281 -6.50 10.65 -4.20
CA LEU A 281 -5.78 11.11 -5.38
C LEU A 281 -6.64 12.05 -6.24
N PRO A 282 -6.13 13.22 -6.64
CA PRO A 282 -6.74 13.99 -7.71
C PRO A 282 -6.57 13.23 -9.02
N LEU A 283 -7.68 12.78 -9.61
CA LEU A 283 -7.64 11.96 -10.83
C LEU A 283 -7.26 12.79 -12.06
N THR A 284 -6.29 12.34 -12.85
CA THR A 284 -5.95 12.94 -14.16
C THR A 284 -6.75 12.30 -15.31
N PHE A 285 -7.46 11.21 -15.02
CA PHE A 285 -8.30 10.49 -15.96
C PHE A 285 -9.74 10.37 -15.43
N ASN A 286 -10.70 10.41 -16.33
CA ASN A 286 -12.11 10.08 -16.06
C ASN A 286 -12.62 9.22 -17.21
N ARG A 287 -13.17 8.05 -16.90
CA ARG A 287 -13.58 7.04 -17.90
C ARG A 287 -12.44 6.70 -18.86
N LYS A 288 -11.21 6.53 -18.34
CA LYS A 288 -9.97 6.25 -19.09
C LYS A 288 -9.52 7.32 -20.08
N LEU A 289 -10.14 8.49 -20.07
CA LEU A 289 -9.76 9.61 -20.92
C LEU A 289 -9.15 10.73 -20.07
N PRO A 290 -8.24 11.55 -20.62
CA PRO A 290 -7.72 12.71 -19.91
C PRO A 290 -8.86 13.60 -19.40
N LEU A 291 -8.75 14.01 -18.13
CA LEU A 291 -9.79 14.77 -17.46
C LEU A 291 -10.06 16.10 -18.17
N ARG A 292 -11.33 16.36 -18.47
CA ARG A 292 -11.79 17.61 -19.09
C ARG A 292 -12.16 18.63 -18.01
N LYS A 293 -12.14 19.91 -18.39
CA LYS A 293 -12.43 21.02 -17.47
C LYS A 293 -13.79 20.91 -16.79
N ASP A 294 -14.82 20.50 -17.54
CA ASP A 294 -16.18 20.37 -17.01
C ASP A 294 -16.26 19.26 -15.94
N ASP A 295 -15.50 18.17 -16.13
CA ASP A 295 -15.46 17.05 -15.19
C ASP A 295 -14.59 17.35 -13.95
N ALA A 296 -13.49 18.11 -14.11
CA ALA A 296 -12.58 18.43 -13.02
C ALA A 296 -13.28 19.19 -11.88
N SER A 297 -14.11 20.17 -12.27
CA SER A 297 -14.77 21.07 -11.32
C SER A 297 -15.64 20.36 -10.29
N TRP A 298 -16.32 19.27 -10.66
CA TRP A 298 -17.15 18.52 -9.71
C TRP A 298 -16.34 17.44 -8.98
N LEU A 299 -15.46 16.71 -9.69
CA LEU A 299 -14.79 15.52 -9.16
C LEU A 299 -13.78 15.86 -8.06
N HIS A 300 -13.20 17.06 -8.09
CA HIS A 300 -12.16 17.51 -7.15
C HIS A 300 -12.65 18.54 -6.13
N ALA A 301 -13.91 18.98 -6.17
CA ALA A 301 -14.43 20.02 -5.26
C ALA A 301 -14.70 19.53 -3.82
N GLY A 302 -14.83 18.22 -3.61
CA GLY A 302 -15.38 17.66 -2.37
C GLY A 302 -16.92 17.62 -2.39
N PRO A 303 -17.57 17.26 -1.27
CA PRO A 303 -19.02 17.21 -1.21
C PRO A 303 -19.63 18.62 -1.21
N PRO A 304 -20.88 18.77 -1.67
CA PRO A 304 -21.60 20.03 -1.56
C PRO A 304 -21.57 20.59 -0.14
N HIS A 305 -21.38 21.90 -0.01
CA HIS A 305 -21.35 22.61 1.28
C HIS A 305 -20.27 22.13 2.28
N ASN A 306 -19.29 21.34 1.85
CA ASN A 306 -18.30 20.69 2.72
C ASN A 306 -18.95 19.74 3.76
N GLU A 307 -20.13 19.20 3.46
CA GLU A 307 -20.88 18.32 4.36
C GLU A 307 -20.71 16.85 3.97
N TYR A 308 -19.87 16.14 4.72
CA TYR A 308 -19.64 14.70 4.54
C TYR A 308 -20.71 13.82 5.19
N MET A 309 -21.49 14.36 6.12
CA MET A 309 -22.59 13.68 6.82
C MET A 309 -23.70 14.69 7.15
N GLU A 310 -24.93 14.21 7.37
CA GLU A 310 -26.04 15.04 7.85
C GLU A 310 -25.77 15.66 9.23
N GLN A 311 -24.99 14.96 10.07
CA GLN A 311 -24.56 15.46 11.37
C GLN A 311 -23.32 16.35 11.22
N SER A 312 -23.40 17.57 11.76
CA SER A 312 -22.25 18.50 11.81
C SER A 312 -21.33 18.21 13.00
N PHE A 313 -20.02 18.26 12.74
CA PHE A 313 -18.95 18.05 13.73
C PHE A 313 -18.07 19.29 13.93
N GLN A 314 -18.49 20.47 13.47
CA GLN A 314 -17.71 21.71 13.54
C GLN A 314 -17.27 22.09 14.97
N GLY A 315 -18.04 21.71 15.99
CA GLY A 315 -17.69 21.94 17.40
C GLY A 315 -16.43 21.19 17.87
N LEU A 316 -16.00 20.15 17.15
CA LEU A 316 -14.81 19.37 17.49
C LEU A 316 -13.51 20.05 17.06
N SER A 317 -13.57 20.99 16.09
CA SER A 317 -12.36 21.63 15.56
C SER A 317 -11.53 22.34 16.63
N GLY A 318 -12.19 23.00 17.58
CA GLY A 318 -11.53 23.65 18.72
C GLY A 318 -10.94 22.65 19.72
N ILE A 319 -11.62 21.52 19.97
CA ILE A 319 -11.14 20.47 20.89
C ILE A 319 -9.91 19.77 20.32
N LEU A 320 -9.89 19.57 19.00
CA LEU A 320 -8.83 18.86 18.28
C LEU A 320 -7.65 19.76 17.89
N ASN A 321 -7.68 21.04 18.28
CA ASN A 321 -6.70 22.06 17.94
C ASN A 321 -6.40 22.09 16.42
N LEU A 322 -7.45 22.06 15.58
CA LEU A 322 -7.28 22.08 14.14
C LEU A 322 -6.91 23.48 13.64
N PRO A 323 -6.08 23.60 12.58
CA PRO A 323 -5.79 24.88 11.93
C PRO A 323 -7.04 25.56 11.37
N GLN A 324 -6.93 26.85 11.05
CA GLN A 324 -8.02 27.56 10.37
C GLN A 324 -8.22 27.01 8.94
N PRO A 325 -9.47 26.70 8.54
CA PRO A 325 -9.75 26.05 7.25
C PRO A 325 -9.65 27.00 6.05
N GLU A 326 -9.97 28.29 6.21
CA GLU A 326 -10.09 29.28 5.10
C GLU A 326 -8.95 29.27 4.07
N PRO A 327 -7.65 29.28 4.45
CA PRO A 327 -6.57 29.26 3.46
C PRO A 327 -6.50 27.94 2.69
N ALA A 328 -6.82 26.83 3.34
CA ALA A 328 -6.79 25.49 2.75
C ALA A 328 -8.01 25.30 1.83
N GLU A 329 -9.18 25.79 2.21
CA GLU A 329 -10.38 25.77 1.37
C GLU A 329 -10.22 26.61 0.09
N GLU A 330 -9.63 27.79 0.19
CA GLU A 330 -9.33 28.63 -0.98
C GLU A 330 -8.33 27.93 -1.93
N ALA A 331 -7.31 27.28 -1.38
CA ALA A 331 -6.36 26.50 -2.18
C ALA A 331 -7.05 25.29 -2.85
N ALA A 332 -7.90 24.56 -2.12
CA ALA A 332 -8.67 23.43 -2.64
C ALA A 332 -9.61 23.85 -3.78
N ARG A 333 -10.28 25.01 -3.66
CA ARG A 333 -11.14 25.54 -4.73
C ARG A 333 -10.34 25.82 -6.01
N ARG A 334 -9.14 26.39 -5.90
CA ARG A 334 -8.25 26.60 -7.06
C ARG A 334 -7.77 25.28 -7.66
N HIS A 335 -7.44 24.30 -6.82
CA HIS A 335 -6.99 22.99 -7.28
C HIS A 335 -8.09 22.21 -8.01
N ALA A 336 -9.35 22.36 -7.59
CA ALA A 336 -10.48 21.69 -8.22
C ALA A 336 -10.73 22.08 -9.69
N GLU A 337 -10.18 23.22 -10.14
CA GLU A 337 -10.30 23.68 -11.53
C GLU A 337 -9.11 23.26 -12.42
N LEU A 338 -8.09 22.62 -11.84
CA LEU A 338 -6.88 22.26 -12.58
C LEU A 338 -7.14 21.13 -13.58
N THR A 339 -6.50 21.24 -14.74
CA THR A 339 -6.50 20.21 -15.79
C THR A 339 -5.13 20.13 -16.47
N GLY A 340 -4.90 19.06 -17.23
CA GLY A 340 -3.68 18.88 -18.01
C GLY A 340 -2.40 18.93 -17.15
N PRO A 341 -1.31 19.56 -17.63
CA PRO A 341 -0.02 19.56 -16.92
C PRO A 341 -0.06 20.15 -15.51
N ALA A 342 -0.95 21.10 -15.24
CA ALA A 342 -1.08 21.70 -13.90
C ALA A 342 -1.70 20.71 -12.90
N LEU A 343 -2.69 19.93 -13.35
CA LEU A 343 -3.28 18.85 -12.55
C LEU A 343 -2.29 17.70 -12.34
N GLU A 344 -1.51 17.34 -13.36
CA GLU A 344 -0.44 16.35 -13.22
C GLU A 344 0.60 16.80 -12.18
N ALA A 345 1.01 18.07 -12.20
CA ALA A 345 1.94 18.62 -11.21
C ALA A 345 1.39 18.58 -9.78
N TRP A 346 0.11 18.91 -9.59
CA TRP A 346 -0.56 18.77 -8.29
C TRP A 346 -0.62 17.31 -7.83
N THR A 347 -1.03 16.41 -8.73
CA THR A 347 -1.10 14.95 -8.46
C THR A 347 0.25 14.38 -8.04
N ASP A 348 1.30 14.70 -8.80
CA ASP A 348 2.67 14.27 -8.51
C ASP A 348 3.14 14.82 -7.14
N GLY A 349 2.78 16.08 -6.83
CA GLY A 349 3.10 16.73 -5.57
C GLY A 349 2.48 16.01 -4.36
N GLU A 350 1.16 15.76 -4.41
CA GLU A 350 0.46 15.01 -3.35
C GLU A 350 1.03 13.60 -3.20
N LEU A 351 1.20 12.88 -4.31
CA LEU A 351 1.66 11.48 -4.30
C LEU A 351 3.07 11.35 -3.73
N SER A 352 3.95 12.32 -3.98
CA SER A 352 5.32 12.35 -3.44
C SER A 352 5.38 12.46 -1.91
N GLY A 353 4.30 12.92 -1.26
CA GLY A 353 4.19 12.96 0.21
C GLY A 353 3.79 11.63 0.85
N PHE A 354 3.41 10.63 0.03
CA PHE A 354 2.97 9.31 0.47
C PHE A 354 3.76 8.17 -0.19
N TRP A 355 4.57 8.45 -1.21
CA TRP A 355 5.32 7.47 -1.96
C TRP A 355 6.73 7.97 -2.27
N SER A 356 7.70 7.07 -2.22
CA SER A 356 9.08 7.33 -2.63
C SER A 356 9.51 6.41 -3.76
N VAL A 357 10.37 6.95 -4.62
CA VAL A 357 11.09 6.18 -5.62
C VAL A 357 12.24 5.47 -4.92
N ALA A 358 12.15 4.15 -4.81
CA ALA A 358 13.14 3.31 -4.11
C ALA A 358 14.21 2.77 -5.07
N GLY A 359 13.89 2.61 -6.34
CA GLY A 359 14.84 2.14 -7.35
C GLY A 359 14.37 2.37 -8.77
N LEU A 360 15.32 2.44 -9.69
CA LEU A 360 15.09 2.40 -11.13
C LEU A 360 16.11 1.49 -11.79
N CYS A 361 15.68 0.78 -12.81
CA CYS A 361 16.57 -0.03 -13.65
C CYS A 361 16.11 0.05 -15.11
N THR A 362 17.00 -0.36 -16.01
CA THR A 362 16.71 -0.46 -17.44
C THR A 362 16.64 -1.91 -17.89
N MET A 363 15.67 -2.25 -18.73
CA MET A 363 15.52 -3.59 -19.31
C MET A 363 16.63 -3.90 -20.33
N GLY A 364 17.23 -2.86 -20.93
CA GLY A 364 18.27 -2.99 -21.96
C GLY A 364 19.36 -1.93 -21.81
N PRO A 365 20.22 -1.74 -22.83
CA PRO A 365 21.20 -0.67 -22.85
C PRO A 365 20.54 0.70 -22.64
N SER A 366 21.09 1.53 -21.75
CA SER A 366 20.62 2.88 -21.50
C SER A 366 21.73 3.91 -21.73
N ALA A 367 21.35 5.09 -22.24
CA ALA A 367 22.23 6.24 -22.30
C ALA A 367 22.52 6.85 -20.92
N CYS A 368 21.67 6.60 -19.92
CA CYS A 368 21.85 7.09 -18.57
C CYS A 368 22.80 6.18 -17.77
N PRO A 369 24.01 6.64 -17.40
CA PRO A 369 25.02 5.78 -16.78
C PRO A 369 24.70 5.39 -15.33
N SER A 370 23.73 6.04 -14.69
CA SER A 370 23.31 5.73 -13.32
C SER A 370 22.27 4.61 -13.24
N LEU A 371 21.80 4.08 -14.37
CA LEU A 371 20.82 2.99 -14.39
C LEU A 371 21.51 1.64 -14.54
N GLU A 372 21.23 0.75 -13.60
CA GLU A 372 21.63 -0.66 -13.67
C GLU A 372 20.65 -1.47 -14.52
N LEU A 373 21.09 -2.65 -14.97
CA LEU A 373 20.21 -3.58 -15.69
C LEU A 373 19.23 -4.23 -14.71
N CYS A 374 17.95 -4.27 -15.07
CA CYS A 374 16.89 -4.82 -14.22
C CYS A 374 17.13 -6.29 -13.80
N ARG A 375 17.69 -7.11 -14.70
CA ARG A 375 18.06 -8.51 -14.39
C ARG A 375 19.12 -8.67 -13.29
N LEU A 376 19.79 -7.58 -12.90
CA LEU A 376 20.81 -7.56 -11.84
C LEU A 376 20.29 -6.94 -10.54
N THR A 377 19.10 -6.34 -10.54
CA THR A 377 18.54 -5.66 -9.37
C THR A 377 17.54 -6.58 -8.66
N SER A 378 17.80 -6.91 -7.40
CA SER A 378 17.07 -7.96 -6.66
C SER A 378 15.57 -7.73 -6.45
N TRP A 379 15.09 -6.50 -6.63
CA TRP A 379 13.68 -6.13 -6.50
C TRP A 379 12.92 -6.19 -7.82
N SER A 380 13.60 -6.27 -8.97
CA SER A 380 12.97 -6.19 -10.28
C SER A 380 12.14 -7.42 -10.59
N SER A 381 11.05 -7.25 -11.35
CA SER A 381 10.23 -8.37 -11.81
C SER A 381 10.95 -9.30 -12.79
N VAL A 382 12.08 -8.86 -13.37
CA VAL A 382 12.92 -9.67 -14.27
C VAL A 382 14.21 -10.17 -13.62
N PHE A 383 14.34 -10.00 -12.30
CA PHE A 383 15.40 -10.65 -11.53
C PHE A 383 15.15 -12.17 -11.48
N PRO A 384 16.20 -13.02 -11.49
CA PRO A 384 16.00 -14.47 -11.48
C PRO A 384 15.13 -14.94 -10.31
N ASP A 385 14.10 -15.73 -10.61
CA ASP A 385 13.18 -16.30 -9.63
C ASP A 385 13.06 -17.83 -9.77
N PRO A 386 14.12 -18.59 -9.39
CA PRO A 386 14.18 -20.02 -9.66
C PRO A 386 13.07 -20.85 -8.99
N LYS A 387 12.35 -20.30 -8.02
CA LYS A 387 11.23 -20.99 -7.36
C LYS A 387 9.96 -21.02 -8.22
N SER A 388 9.82 -20.10 -9.17
CA SER A 388 8.66 -19.99 -10.07
C SER A 388 8.99 -20.34 -11.53
N GLU A 389 10.27 -20.38 -11.89
CA GLU A 389 10.74 -20.74 -13.22
C GLU A 389 10.54 -22.23 -13.56
N LEU A 390 10.07 -22.52 -14.78
CA LEU A 390 9.90 -23.88 -15.29
C LEU A 390 11.00 -24.20 -16.30
N GLY A 391 11.95 -25.06 -15.91
CA GLY A 391 13.06 -25.52 -16.73
C GLY A 391 12.77 -26.82 -17.51
N PRO A 392 13.82 -27.43 -18.10
CA PRO A 392 13.71 -28.75 -18.72
C PRO A 392 13.48 -29.85 -17.67
N VAL A 393 12.88 -30.96 -18.11
CA VAL A 393 12.61 -32.14 -17.27
C VAL A 393 13.91 -32.84 -16.87
N LYS A 394 14.07 -33.12 -15.58
CA LYS A 394 15.22 -33.87 -15.02
C LYS A 394 15.13 -35.37 -15.33
N ALA A 395 16.21 -36.11 -15.10
CA ALA A 395 16.29 -37.54 -15.38
C ALA A 395 15.28 -38.40 -14.58
N ASP A 396 14.81 -37.91 -13.44
CA ASP A 396 13.77 -38.51 -12.60
C ASP A 396 12.34 -38.17 -13.05
N GLY A 397 12.19 -37.44 -14.16
CA GLY A 397 10.89 -37.01 -14.70
C GLY A 397 10.27 -35.81 -13.98
N ARG A 398 11.02 -35.08 -13.13
CA ARG A 398 10.53 -33.95 -12.32
C ARG A 398 11.09 -32.60 -12.79
N LEU A 399 10.41 -31.53 -12.37
CA LEU A 399 10.91 -30.16 -12.49
C LEU A 399 11.49 -29.65 -11.16
N ARG A 400 10.75 -29.88 -10.06
CA ARG A 400 11.15 -29.52 -8.69
C ARG A 400 12.21 -30.45 -8.11
#